data_AF-A0A3N5U726-F1
#
_entry.id   AF-A0A3N5U726-F1
#
_cell.length_a   1.000
_cell.length_b   1.000
_cell.length_c   1.000
_cell.angle_alpha   90.00
_cell.angle_beta   90.00
_cell.angle_gamma   90.00
#
_symmetry.space_group_name_H-M   'P 1'
#
loop_
_entity.id
_entity.type
_entity.pdbx_description
1 polymer ?
#
loop_
_entity_poly.entity_id
_entity_poly.type
_entity_poly.pdbx_seq_one_letter_code
_entity_poly.pdbx_strand_id
1 'polypeptide(L)'
;MANKVVIAVGSPRKRGNSSTLAAQVAGGAKAGGAQVETFYLHGMNIKPCTACGGCRKKTHVDCVIKDDMQLLYPKLRSADVIVIASPIYWFTFSAQTKLFMDRWYGLGGNEGYALAGKKFAVLLSYADADPFLSGAVNALRTLQDALRFIEAELVGMVYGSASEAGEIKKNKALMKEAYELGLKLAKE
;
A
#
# COMPACT_ATOMS: atom_id res chain seq x y z
N MET A 1 11.30 -19.58 6.31
CA MET A 1 10.77 -18.59 7.28
C MET A 1 9.40 -18.15 6.79
N ALA A 2 8.49 -17.72 7.67
CA ALA A 2 7.18 -17.20 7.24
C ALA A 2 7.35 -15.81 6.60
N ASN A 3 6.73 -15.59 5.44
CA ASN A 3 6.80 -14.30 4.73
C ASN A 3 6.14 -13.19 5.55
N LYS A 4 6.70 -11.98 5.47
CA LYS A 4 6.21 -10.79 6.15
C LYS A 4 5.45 -9.91 5.17
N VAL A 5 4.15 -9.78 5.39
CA VAL A 5 3.25 -8.95 4.60
C VAL A 5 2.90 -7.69 5.40
N VAL A 6 3.28 -6.53 4.87
CA VAL A 6 2.87 -5.23 5.41
C VAL A 6 1.74 -4.67 4.58
N ILE A 7 0.61 -4.34 5.21
CA ILE A 7 -0.56 -3.77 4.54
C ILE A 7 -0.74 -2.32 4.99
N ALA A 8 -0.64 -1.37 4.07
CA ALA A 8 -0.87 0.05 4.32
C ALA A 8 -2.26 0.46 3.80
N VAL A 9 -3.15 0.86 4.71
CA VAL A 9 -4.54 1.24 4.41
C VAL A 9 -4.69 2.76 4.45
N GLY A 10 -4.88 3.38 3.30
CA GLY A 10 -5.09 4.82 3.14
C GLY A 10 -6.52 5.30 3.38
N SER A 11 -7.48 4.39 3.58
CA SER A 11 -8.87 4.78 3.78
C SER A 11 -9.05 5.56 5.10
N PRO A 12 -9.74 6.71 5.09
CA PRO A 12 -10.12 7.40 6.33
C PRO A 12 -11.18 6.64 7.13
N ARG A 13 -11.88 5.70 6.49
CA ARG A 13 -12.94 4.91 7.13
C ARG A 13 -12.38 3.54 7.53
N LYS A 14 -12.26 3.28 8.85
CA LYS A 14 -11.85 1.96 9.36
C LYS A 14 -12.74 0.81 8.86
N ARG A 15 -14.03 1.09 8.63
CA ARG A 15 -15.01 0.14 8.07
C ARG A 15 -15.36 0.44 6.59
N GLY A 16 -14.48 1.12 5.88
CA GLY A 16 -14.65 1.49 4.47
C GLY A 16 -14.35 0.34 3.49
N ASN A 17 -14.46 0.65 2.19
CA ASN A 17 -14.34 -0.34 1.12
C ASN A 17 -12.89 -0.86 0.97
N SER A 18 -11.89 0.02 0.89
CA SER A 18 -10.48 -0.40 0.81
C SER A 18 -10.02 -1.12 2.08
N SER A 19 -10.48 -0.69 3.26
CA SER A 19 -10.23 -1.40 4.53
C SER A 19 -10.82 -2.81 4.54
N THR A 20 -11.97 -2.99 3.88
CA THR A 20 -12.61 -4.31 3.72
C THR A 20 -11.79 -5.21 2.80
N LEU A 21 -11.32 -4.71 1.66
CA LEU A 21 -10.42 -5.46 0.77
C LEU A 21 -9.12 -5.85 1.49
N ALA A 22 -8.52 -4.91 2.22
CA ALA A 22 -7.33 -5.15 3.02
C ALA A 22 -7.54 -6.25 4.07
N ALA A 23 -8.71 -6.28 4.72
CA ALA A 23 -9.03 -7.33 5.68
C ALA A 23 -9.15 -8.72 5.03
N GLN A 24 -9.67 -8.81 3.80
CA GLN A 24 -9.71 -10.07 3.06
C GLN A 24 -8.31 -10.56 2.68
N VAL A 25 -7.47 -9.67 2.14
CA VAL A 25 -6.06 -9.99 1.83
C VAL A 25 -5.31 -10.41 3.09
N ALA A 26 -5.49 -9.70 4.20
CA ALA A 26 -4.88 -10.05 5.49
C ALA A 26 -5.32 -11.44 5.96
N GLY A 27 -6.61 -11.77 5.82
CA GLY A 27 -7.16 -13.08 6.16
C GLY A 27 -6.54 -14.19 5.31
N GLY A 28 -6.46 -14.00 4.00
CA GLY A 28 -5.84 -14.95 3.08
C GLY A 28 -4.35 -15.14 3.35
N ALA A 29 -3.61 -14.05 3.56
CA ALA A 29 -2.18 -14.11 3.83
C ALA A 29 -1.87 -14.85 5.15
N LYS A 30 -2.65 -14.58 6.22
CA LYS A 30 -2.53 -15.32 7.49
C LYS A 30 -2.86 -16.81 7.32
N ALA A 31 -3.91 -17.13 6.56
CA ALA A 31 -4.27 -18.52 6.28
C ALA A 31 -3.18 -19.25 5.47
N GLY A 32 -2.46 -18.52 4.63
CA GLY A 32 -1.28 -19.02 3.90
C GLY A 32 0.00 -19.13 4.75
N GLY A 33 -0.04 -18.77 6.05
CA GLY A 33 1.09 -18.88 6.97
C GLY A 33 1.98 -17.64 7.07
N ALA A 34 1.62 -16.52 6.43
CA ALA A 34 2.40 -15.29 6.51
C ALA A 34 2.18 -14.53 7.83
N GLN A 35 3.20 -13.80 8.26
CA GLN A 35 3.09 -12.78 9.30
C GLN A 35 2.54 -11.51 8.67
N VAL A 36 1.41 -11.01 9.18
CA VAL A 36 0.73 -9.84 8.60
C VAL A 36 0.66 -8.70 9.61
N GLU A 37 1.20 -7.55 9.23
CA GLU A 37 1.03 -6.29 9.95
C GLU A 37 0.21 -5.32 9.10
N THR A 38 -0.80 -4.68 9.69
CA THR A 38 -1.68 -3.75 8.98
C THR A 38 -1.63 -2.37 9.64
N PHE A 39 -1.34 -1.35 8.86
CA PHE A 39 -1.24 0.03 9.30
C PHE A 39 -2.36 0.86 8.65
N TYR A 40 -3.14 1.55 9.48
CA TYR A 40 -4.12 2.53 9.00
C TYR A 40 -3.45 3.89 8.93
N LEU A 41 -3.18 4.37 7.72
CA LEU A 41 -2.46 5.64 7.51
C LEU A 41 -3.29 6.83 7.98
N HIS A 42 -4.63 6.72 7.94
CA HIS A 42 -5.48 7.74 8.53
C HIS A 42 -5.40 7.73 10.06
N GLY A 43 -5.04 8.89 10.62
CA GLY A 43 -4.77 9.06 12.04
C GLY A 43 -3.27 9.01 12.39
N MET A 44 -2.42 8.58 11.46
CA MET A 44 -0.97 8.74 11.60
C MET A 44 -0.58 10.18 11.24
N ASN A 45 0.33 10.75 12.01
CA ASN A 45 0.99 12.00 11.69
C ASN A 45 2.12 11.73 10.70
N ILE A 46 1.83 11.78 9.41
CA ILE A 46 2.82 11.67 8.33
C ILE A 46 2.91 13.02 7.62
N LYS A 47 4.06 13.67 7.73
CA LYS A 47 4.28 14.98 7.12
C LYS A 47 4.72 14.82 5.66
N PRO A 48 4.35 15.77 4.78
CA PRO A 48 4.83 15.77 3.40
C PRO A 48 6.36 15.87 3.35
N CYS A 49 6.93 15.37 2.25
CA CYS A 49 8.35 15.58 1.98
C CYS A 49 8.64 17.07 1.81
N THR A 50 9.70 17.56 2.45
CA THR A 50 10.13 18.97 2.37
C THR A 50 11.29 19.20 1.40
N ALA A 51 11.66 18.19 0.62
CA ALA A 51 12.81 18.21 -0.30
C ALA A 51 14.16 18.61 0.34
N CYS A 52 14.30 18.52 1.67
CA CYS A 52 15.51 18.96 2.38
C CYS A 52 16.77 18.12 2.10
N GLY A 53 16.65 16.97 1.42
CA GLY A 53 17.77 16.07 1.10
C GLY A 53 18.41 15.38 2.30
N GLY A 54 17.92 15.58 3.52
CA GLY A 54 18.55 15.05 4.75
C GLY A 54 18.68 13.53 4.79
N CYS A 55 17.72 12.81 4.19
CA CYS A 55 17.74 11.34 4.06
C CYS A 55 18.86 10.80 3.15
N ARG A 56 19.45 11.64 2.28
CA ARG A 56 20.54 11.25 1.38
C ARG A 56 21.92 11.49 2.00
N LYS A 57 21.98 12.08 3.20
CA LYS A 57 23.23 12.25 3.94
C LYS A 57 23.58 10.95 4.64
N LYS A 58 24.87 10.58 4.65
CA LYS A 58 25.38 9.35 5.29
C LYS A 58 25.12 9.25 6.80
N THR A 59 24.68 10.34 7.43
CA THR A 59 24.40 10.40 8.87
C THR A 59 23.02 9.85 9.26
N HIS A 60 22.17 9.50 8.30
CA HIS A 60 20.82 8.98 8.56
C HIS A 60 20.51 7.78 7.69
N VAL A 61 19.86 6.77 8.27
CA VAL A 61 19.38 5.57 7.56
C VAL A 61 18.03 5.84 6.89
N ASP A 62 17.19 6.65 7.53
CA ASP A 62 15.83 6.97 7.10
C ASP A 62 15.64 8.50 7.00
N CYS A 63 14.41 8.93 6.69
CA CYS A 63 14.08 10.36 6.63
C CYS A 63 14.34 11.07 7.96
N VAL A 64 14.87 12.30 7.91
CA VAL A 64 15.15 13.12 9.09
C VAL A 64 13.91 13.73 9.73
N ILE A 65 12.78 13.74 9.02
CA ILE A 65 11.51 14.25 9.55
C ILE A 65 11.03 13.29 10.63
N LYS A 66 10.93 13.78 11.87
CA LYS A 66 10.41 13.03 13.02
C LYS A 66 8.88 13.05 13.00
N ASP A 67 8.30 11.94 12.57
CA ASP A 67 6.87 11.70 12.43
C ASP A 67 6.60 10.17 12.37
N ASP A 68 5.37 9.74 12.13
CA ASP A 68 5.00 8.32 12.25
C ASP A 68 5.59 7.43 11.14
N MET A 69 6.23 8.01 10.11
CA MET A 69 7.00 7.20 9.15
C MET A 69 8.16 6.47 9.83
N GLN A 70 8.69 6.98 10.94
CA GLN A 70 9.76 6.32 11.69
C GLN A 70 9.34 4.95 12.22
N LEU A 71 8.04 4.75 12.48
CA LEU A 71 7.48 3.45 12.85
C LEU A 71 7.35 2.52 11.64
N LEU A 72 7.14 3.09 10.45
CA LEU A 72 6.87 2.34 9.21
C LEU A 72 8.14 1.92 8.48
N TYR A 73 9.20 2.72 8.49
CA TYR A 73 10.46 2.41 7.81
C TYR A 73 11.06 1.04 8.15
N PRO A 74 11.23 0.65 9.44
CA PRO A 74 11.76 -0.67 9.77
C PRO A 74 10.84 -1.80 9.30
N LYS A 75 9.51 -1.58 9.34
CA LYS A 75 8.51 -2.55 8.88
C LYS A 75 8.62 -2.79 7.39
N LEU A 76 8.73 -1.72 6.60
CA LEU A 76 8.92 -1.77 5.15
C LEU A 76 10.22 -2.46 4.75
N ARG A 77 11.33 -2.18 5.45
CA ARG A 77 12.63 -2.84 5.18
C ARG A 77 12.53 -4.36 5.43
N SER A 78 11.84 -4.75 6.49
CA SER A 78 11.69 -6.16 6.87
C SER A 78 10.60 -6.93 6.12
N ALA A 79 9.76 -6.24 5.35
CA ALA A 79 8.66 -6.88 4.62
C ALA A 79 9.15 -7.60 3.37
N ASP A 80 8.58 -8.75 3.06
CA ASP A 80 8.78 -9.44 1.78
C ASP A 80 7.77 -8.90 0.76
N VAL A 81 6.55 -8.64 1.25
CA VAL A 81 5.42 -8.13 0.46
C VAL A 81 4.83 -6.87 1.09
N ILE A 82 4.54 -5.87 0.26
CA ILE A 82 3.87 -4.64 0.66
C ILE A 82 2.55 -4.48 -0.11
N VAL A 83 1.43 -4.38 0.62
CA VAL A 83 0.09 -4.19 0.04
C VAL A 83 -0.37 -2.76 0.30
N ILE A 84 -0.75 -2.04 -0.76
CA ILE A 84 -1.36 -0.71 -0.64
C ILE A 84 -2.86 -0.82 -0.85
N ALA A 85 -3.65 -0.48 0.15
CA ALA A 85 -5.10 -0.41 0.04
C ALA A 85 -5.58 1.04 0.11
N SER A 86 -6.16 1.55 -0.98
CA SER A 86 -6.55 2.96 -1.07
C SER A 86 -7.92 3.14 -1.70
N PRO A 87 -8.73 4.10 -1.21
CA PRO A 87 -9.81 4.63 -2.02
C PRO A 87 -9.22 5.49 -3.14
N ILE A 88 -9.97 5.63 -4.23
CA ILE A 88 -9.72 6.64 -5.25
C ILE A 88 -10.42 7.93 -4.86
N TYR A 89 -9.66 8.99 -4.62
CA TYR A 89 -10.15 10.33 -4.35
C TYR A 89 -9.54 11.29 -5.36
N TRP A 90 -10.40 12.09 -5.99
CA TRP A 90 -9.99 13.02 -7.06
C TRP A 90 -9.06 12.35 -8.10
N PHE A 91 -9.54 11.23 -8.65
CA PHE A 91 -8.91 10.49 -9.76
C PHE A 91 -7.52 9.90 -9.47
N THR A 92 -7.13 9.72 -8.20
CA THR A 92 -5.92 8.99 -7.81
C THR A 92 -5.99 8.45 -6.38
N PHE A 93 -4.87 7.93 -5.86
CA PHE A 93 -4.72 7.52 -4.47
C PHE A 93 -5.20 8.58 -3.47
N SER A 94 -5.65 8.14 -2.30
CA SER A 94 -5.92 9.05 -1.19
C SER A 94 -4.66 9.84 -0.80
N ALA A 95 -4.85 11.05 -0.26
CA ALA A 95 -3.74 11.88 0.22
C ALA A 95 -2.89 11.15 1.27
N GLN A 96 -3.52 10.35 2.15
CA GLN A 96 -2.83 9.54 3.15
C GLN A 96 -1.90 8.51 2.51
N THR A 97 -2.40 7.78 1.51
CA THR A 97 -1.59 6.84 0.73
C THR A 97 -0.44 7.56 0.03
N LYS A 98 -0.71 8.73 -0.57
CA LYS A 98 0.30 9.44 -1.34
C LYS A 98 1.39 10.04 -0.47
N LEU A 99 1.06 10.57 0.71
CA LEU A 99 2.05 11.00 1.71
C LEU A 99 2.98 9.85 2.13
N PHE A 100 2.43 8.67 2.37
CA PHE A 100 3.21 7.47 2.67
C PHE A 100 4.15 7.09 1.51
N MET A 101 3.65 7.10 0.26
CA MET A 101 4.46 6.82 -0.93
C MET A 101 5.56 7.86 -1.17
N ASP A 102 5.27 9.15 -1.03
CA ASP A 102 6.24 10.23 -1.25
C ASP A 102 7.44 10.11 -0.29
N ARG A 103 7.20 9.52 0.89
CA ARG A 103 8.22 9.30 1.92
C ARG A 103 9.09 8.07 1.66
N TRP A 104 8.82 7.27 0.63
CA TRP A 104 9.72 6.22 0.14
C TRP A 104 11.01 6.78 -0.47
N TYR A 105 11.05 8.06 -0.85
CA TYR A 105 12.29 8.70 -1.28
C TYR A 105 13.40 8.58 -0.22
N GLY A 106 13.04 8.54 1.07
CA GLY A 106 13.98 8.35 2.18
C GLY A 106 14.47 6.91 2.38
N LEU A 107 13.92 5.94 1.63
CA LEU A 107 14.39 4.55 1.62
C LEU A 107 15.44 4.29 0.54
N GLY A 108 15.81 5.30 -0.25
CA GLY A 108 16.88 5.24 -1.24
C GLY A 108 18.19 5.79 -0.70
N GLY A 109 19.30 5.24 -1.18
CA GLY A 109 20.66 5.70 -0.88
C GLY A 109 21.63 5.38 -2.01
N ASN A 110 22.93 5.46 -1.74
CA ASN A 110 23.98 5.13 -2.71
C ASN A 110 23.99 3.64 -3.10
N GLU A 111 23.42 2.78 -2.25
CA GLU A 111 23.31 1.34 -2.46
C GLU A 111 21.98 0.94 -3.13
N GLY A 112 21.21 1.91 -3.62
CA GLY A 112 19.89 1.70 -4.21
C GLY A 112 18.75 1.90 -3.21
N TYR A 113 17.58 1.36 -3.55
CA TYR A 113 16.39 1.44 -2.70
C TYR A 113 16.27 0.20 -1.80
N ALA A 114 15.96 0.42 -0.52
CA ALA A 114 15.68 -0.66 0.42
C ALA A 114 14.44 -1.49 0.07
N LEU A 115 13.64 -1.01 -0.89
CA LEU A 115 12.45 -1.67 -1.41
C LEU A 115 12.71 -2.45 -2.71
N ALA A 116 13.93 -2.36 -3.26
CA ALA A 116 14.30 -3.09 -4.47
C ALA A 116 14.10 -4.61 -4.29
N GLY A 117 13.60 -5.26 -5.34
CA GLY A 117 13.27 -6.69 -5.36
C GLY A 117 12.02 -7.10 -4.57
N LYS A 118 11.44 -6.20 -3.76
CA LYS A 118 10.24 -6.51 -2.97
C LYS A 118 9.00 -6.60 -3.85
N LYS A 119 8.04 -7.41 -3.41
CA LYS A 119 6.78 -7.61 -4.10
C LYS A 119 5.71 -6.65 -3.56
N PHE A 120 4.87 -6.15 -4.46
CA PHE A 120 3.80 -5.22 -4.15
C PHE A 120 2.47 -5.73 -4.66
N ALA A 121 1.42 -5.44 -3.92
CA ALA A 121 0.05 -5.56 -4.40
C ALA A 121 -0.75 -4.29 -4.12
N VAL A 122 -1.79 -4.05 -4.91
CA VAL A 122 -2.64 -2.85 -4.76
C VAL A 122 -4.12 -3.19 -4.71
N LEU A 123 -4.83 -2.59 -3.75
CA LEU A 123 -6.27 -2.74 -3.55
C LEU A 123 -6.93 -1.38 -3.74
N LEU A 124 -7.79 -1.24 -4.75
CA LEU A 124 -8.42 0.04 -5.09
C LEU A 124 -9.94 -0.04 -4.93
N SER A 125 -10.54 1.00 -4.34
CA SER A 125 -12.00 1.14 -4.31
C SER A 125 -12.41 2.52 -4.80
N TYR A 126 -13.42 2.60 -5.67
CA TYR A 126 -13.87 3.84 -6.31
C TYR A 126 -15.39 3.90 -6.41
N ALA A 127 -15.96 5.08 -6.73
CA ALA A 127 -17.42 5.32 -6.76
C ALA A 127 -17.97 5.52 -8.18
N ASP A 128 -17.27 4.97 -9.18
CA ASP A 128 -17.67 4.97 -10.59
C ASP A 128 -17.89 3.53 -11.06
N ALA A 129 -18.61 3.32 -12.16
CA ALA A 129 -18.82 1.99 -12.75
C ALA A 129 -17.56 1.48 -13.47
N ASP A 130 -16.76 2.38 -14.03
CA ASP A 130 -15.63 2.04 -14.89
C ASP A 130 -14.26 2.39 -14.24
N PRO A 131 -13.33 1.42 -14.06
CA PRO A 131 -11.99 1.70 -13.56
C PRO A 131 -11.21 2.73 -14.42
N PHE A 132 -11.47 2.81 -15.72
CA PHE A 132 -10.81 3.75 -16.64
C PHE A 132 -11.28 5.20 -16.46
N LEU A 133 -12.52 5.40 -16.01
CA LEU A 133 -13.09 6.73 -15.74
C LEU A 133 -12.93 7.15 -14.27
N SER A 134 -12.85 6.17 -13.36
CA SER A 134 -12.76 6.41 -11.92
C SER A 134 -11.45 7.06 -11.44
N GLY A 135 -10.39 6.98 -12.25
CA GLY A 135 -9.01 7.29 -11.85
C GLY A 135 -8.24 6.12 -11.21
N ALA A 136 -8.83 4.92 -11.12
CA ALA A 136 -8.13 3.72 -10.67
C ALA A 136 -6.91 3.41 -11.56
N VAL A 137 -7.04 3.59 -12.87
CA VAL A 137 -5.92 3.42 -13.83
C VAL A 137 -4.80 4.43 -13.57
N ASN A 138 -5.11 5.68 -13.21
CA ASN A 138 -4.09 6.69 -12.88
C ASN A 138 -3.32 6.33 -11.60
N ALA A 139 -4.03 5.87 -10.58
CA ALA A 139 -3.40 5.40 -9.34
C ALA A 139 -2.51 4.17 -9.61
N LEU A 140 -3.03 3.18 -10.34
CA LEU A 140 -2.26 2.01 -10.74
C LEU A 140 -1.01 2.40 -11.52
N ARG A 141 -1.12 3.31 -12.48
CA ARG A 141 0.01 3.77 -13.28
C ARG A 141 1.06 4.49 -12.43
N THR A 142 0.62 5.36 -11.51
CA THR A 142 1.49 6.04 -10.56
C THR A 142 2.31 5.03 -9.74
N LEU A 143 1.66 3.95 -9.27
CA LEU A 143 2.36 2.90 -8.54
C LEU A 143 3.32 2.12 -9.44
N GLN A 144 2.90 1.73 -10.64
CA GLN A 144 3.77 1.00 -11.58
C GLN A 144 5.05 1.78 -11.91
N ASP A 145 4.95 3.09 -12.15
CA ASP A 145 6.11 3.94 -12.41
C ASP A 145 7.00 4.08 -11.17
N ALA A 146 6.42 4.23 -9.98
CA ALA A 146 7.16 4.25 -8.73
C ALA A 146 7.90 2.93 -8.47
N LEU A 147 7.25 1.78 -8.68
CA LEU A 147 7.84 0.46 -8.51
C LEU A 147 8.98 0.20 -9.51
N ARG A 148 8.81 0.59 -10.78
CA ARG A 148 9.89 0.52 -11.78
C ARG A 148 11.11 1.34 -11.33
N PHE A 149 10.88 2.55 -10.82
CA PHE A 149 11.95 3.44 -10.39
C PHE A 149 12.73 2.91 -9.18
N ILE A 150 12.08 2.21 -8.25
CA ILE A 150 12.72 1.63 -7.06
C ILE A 150 13.11 0.16 -7.24
N GLU A 151 13.01 -0.37 -8.47
CA GLU A 151 13.31 -1.77 -8.82
C GLU A 151 12.48 -2.81 -8.03
N ALA A 152 11.22 -2.50 -7.77
CA ALA A 152 10.25 -3.38 -7.11
C ALA A 152 9.21 -3.92 -8.11
N GLU A 153 8.46 -4.95 -7.70
CA GLU A 153 7.56 -5.69 -8.61
C GLU A 153 6.11 -5.66 -8.15
N LEU A 154 5.18 -5.33 -9.07
CA LEU A 154 3.75 -5.46 -8.82
C LEU A 154 3.29 -6.89 -9.15
N VAL A 155 2.88 -7.65 -8.15
CA VAL A 155 2.50 -9.08 -8.29
C VAL A 155 1.00 -9.33 -8.22
N GLY A 156 0.20 -8.31 -7.92
CA GLY A 156 -1.25 -8.46 -7.87
C GLY A 156 -1.99 -7.14 -7.70
N MET A 157 -3.24 -7.15 -8.15
CA MET A 157 -4.17 -6.05 -7.94
C MET A 157 -5.57 -6.59 -7.72
N VAL A 158 -6.35 -5.90 -6.89
CA VAL A 158 -7.80 -6.10 -6.76
C VAL A 158 -8.44 -4.73 -6.74
N TYR A 159 -9.52 -4.54 -7.50
CA TYR A 159 -10.19 -3.26 -7.54
C TYR A 159 -11.70 -3.40 -7.69
N GLY A 160 -12.47 -2.44 -7.19
CA GLY A 160 -13.92 -2.52 -7.31
C GLY A 160 -14.66 -1.22 -7.05
N SER A 161 -15.83 -1.13 -7.68
CA SER A 161 -16.79 -0.05 -7.47
C SER A 161 -17.58 -0.26 -6.18
N ALA A 162 -17.70 0.79 -5.38
CA ALA A 162 -18.55 0.88 -4.20
C ALA A 162 -18.67 2.35 -3.76
N SER A 163 -19.89 2.88 -3.77
CA SER A 163 -20.18 4.26 -3.39
C SER A 163 -20.30 4.41 -1.88
N GLU A 164 -21.06 3.51 -1.25
CA GLU A 164 -21.33 3.58 0.18
C GLU A 164 -20.27 2.83 1.02
N ALA A 165 -20.09 3.27 2.26
CA ALA A 165 -19.12 2.68 3.16
C ALA A 165 -19.48 1.20 3.45
N GLY A 166 -18.59 0.28 3.06
CA GLY A 166 -18.76 -1.16 3.29
C GLY A 166 -19.63 -1.86 2.24
N GLU A 167 -20.14 -1.13 1.25
CA GLU A 167 -20.94 -1.69 0.15
C GLU A 167 -20.18 -2.78 -0.62
N ILE A 168 -18.84 -2.65 -0.74
CA ILE A 168 -18.00 -3.59 -1.48
C ILE A 168 -18.14 -5.04 -1.01
N LYS A 169 -18.59 -5.27 0.24
CA LYS A 169 -18.88 -6.60 0.83
C LYS A 169 -19.99 -7.37 0.11
N LYS A 170 -20.85 -6.67 -0.62
CA LYS A 170 -21.92 -7.27 -1.42
C LYS A 170 -21.35 -8.01 -2.63
N ASN A 171 -20.22 -7.57 -3.17
CA ASN A 171 -19.52 -8.26 -4.26
C ASN A 171 -18.73 -9.46 -3.71
N LYS A 172 -19.38 -10.63 -3.62
CA LYS A 172 -18.78 -11.86 -3.09
C LYS A 172 -17.61 -12.38 -3.92
N ALA A 173 -17.67 -12.24 -5.24
CA ALA A 173 -16.58 -12.62 -6.13
C ALA A 173 -15.32 -11.80 -5.82
N LEU A 174 -15.45 -10.48 -5.69
CA LEU A 174 -14.35 -9.59 -5.35
C LEU A 174 -13.77 -9.85 -3.95
N MET A 175 -14.63 -10.18 -2.97
CA MET A 175 -14.13 -10.57 -1.63
C MET A 175 -13.31 -11.85 -1.68
N LYS A 176 -13.75 -12.83 -2.48
CA LYS A 176 -13.01 -14.08 -2.71
C LYS A 176 -11.68 -13.80 -3.41
N GLU A 177 -11.69 -12.99 -4.46
CA GLU A 177 -10.48 -12.58 -5.19
C GLU A 177 -9.45 -11.91 -4.26
N ALA A 178 -9.89 -10.99 -3.40
CA ALA A 178 -9.03 -10.35 -2.40
C ALA A 178 -8.44 -11.37 -1.41
N TYR A 179 -9.23 -12.35 -0.97
CA TYR A 179 -8.75 -13.41 -0.09
C TYR A 179 -7.73 -14.33 -0.79
N GLU A 180 -8.00 -14.72 -2.04
CA GLU A 180 -7.10 -15.56 -2.85
C GLU A 180 -5.80 -14.84 -3.19
N LEU A 181 -5.83 -13.53 -3.45
CA LEU A 181 -4.63 -12.72 -3.54
C LEU A 181 -3.82 -12.82 -2.25
N GLY A 182 -4.45 -12.72 -1.08
CA GLY A 182 -3.77 -12.94 0.21
C GLY A 182 -3.05 -14.28 0.29
N LEU A 183 -3.71 -15.38 -0.11
CA LEU A 183 -3.10 -16.72 -0.14
C LEU A 183 -1.90 -16.80 -1.09
N LYS A 184 -1.96 -16.13 -2.24
CA LYS A 184 -0.83 -16.03 -3.18
C LYS A 184 0.34 -15.30 -2.53
N LEU A 185 0.09 -14.11 -1.97
CA LEU A 185 1.12 -13.27 -1.37
C LEU A 185 1.84 -13.91 -0.18
N ALA A 186 1.21 -14.87 0.50
CA ALA A 186 1.88 -15.62 1.57
C ALA A 186 3.03 -16.52 1.10
N LYS A 187 3.15 -16.75 -0.22
CA LYS A 187 4.13 -17.64 -0.85
C LYS A 187 5.16 -16.89 -1.71
N GLU A 188 5.02 -15.57 -1.83
CA GLU A 188 5.92 -14.65 -2.55
C GLU A 188 7.06 -14.18 -1.65
#